data_AF-A0A358S7L7-F1
#
_entry.id   AF-A0A358S7L7-F1
#
_cell.length_a   1.000
_cell.length_b   1.000
_cell.length_c   1.000
_cell.angle_alpha   90.00
_cell.angle_beta   90.00
_cell.angle_gamma   90.00
#
_symmetry.space_group_name_H-M   'P 1'
#
loop_
_entity.id
_entity.type
_entity.pdbx_description
1 polymer ?
#
loop_
_entity_poly.entity_id
_entity_poly.type
_entity_poly.pdbx_seq_one_letter_code
_entity_poly.pdbx_strand_id
1 'polypeptide(L)'
;MDYGSYIEYLQHTIKKYSQKQLRFILKKMIKAEIAYSGQVPIQLSKEEAMDITDMVNELALLKILKESKKGVKEFENWEIIKDYKYSIPFEIDNYESIVPQIMMNSQTIDTTEENHTHKELGDPIKYTIDDMDFLKYCFSFSAYNSTTGKEELLKYPVVIVFHNTIKIIEIRFDTLLMPFKNNNPLFYSNLVKLIRSDLKDRFNITLIPIDLMFLHGIAKENKSLKLIGQSMNLSSGGRAELSVGNNEDYILPFIGELVDIIKDHADDLRKYPDLEDALKNFIYEIEEMSDYPWFELLWENETKTRSIHVKVVTRYMNEDYCLIQHYYSNVLIGMERMDHVIKYISSNRASSK
;
A
#
# COMPACT_ATOMS: atom_id res chain seq x y z
N MET A 1 13.54 12.90 19.51
CA MET A 1 13.84 14.21 18.88
C MET A 1 13.23 15.29 19.76
N ASP A 2 13.73 16.54 19.79
CA ASP A 2 12.98 17.60 20.50
C ASP A 2 11.66 17.90 19.77
N TYR A 3 10.65 18.36 20.53
CA TYR A 3 9.31 18.54 19.98
C TYR A 3 9.26 19.61 18.88
N GLY A 4 10.07 20.67 18.97
CA GLY A 4 10.11 21.73 17.95
C GLY A 4 10.57 21.19 16.59
N SER A 5 11.70 20.48 16.58
CA SER A 5 12.19 19.78 15.39
C SER A 5 11.16 18.77 14.87
N TYR A 6 10.51 18.01 15.76
CA TYR A 6 9.48 17.05 15.36
C TYR A 6 8.32 17.70 14.60
N ILE A 7 7.84 18.86 15.05
CA ILE A 7 6.81 19.61 14.33
C ILE A 7 7.27 20.00 12.92
N GLU A 8 8.53 20.40 12.73
CA GLU A 8 9.04 20.74 11.39
C GLU A 8 8.99 19.53 10.44
N TYR A 9 9.33 18.34 10.92
CA TYR A 9 9.16 17.10 10.16
C TYR A 9 7.71 16.87 9.74
N LEU A 10 6.75 17.03 10.66
CA LEU A 10 5.32 16.88 10.35
C LEU A 10 4.84 17.93 9.34
N GLN A 11 5.23 19.20 9.52
CA GLN A 11 4.87 20.29 8.63
C GLN A 11 5.47 20.14 7.22
N HIS A 12 6.68 19.60 7.09
CA HIS A 12 7.24 19.28 5.77
C HIS A 12 6.58 18.06 5.14
N THR A 13 6.18 17.09 5.96
CA THR A 13 5.44 15.90 5.50
C THR A 13 4.08 16.29 4.92
N ILE A 14 3.32 17.13 5.63
CA ILE A 14 1.95 17.50 5.21
C ILE A 14 1.93 18.32 3.91
N LYS A 15 2.97 19.11 3.63
CA LYS A 15 3.12 19.84 2.37
C LYS A 15 3.22 18.93 1.14
N LYS A 16 3.54 17.65 1.34
CA LYS A 16 3.63 16.65 0.25
C LYS A 16 2.29 15.97 -0.02
N TYR A 17 1.26 16.25 0.78
CA TYR A 17 -0.04 15.59 0.65
C TYR A 17 -0.90 16.26 -0.41
N SER A 18 -1.72 15.45 -1.07
CA SER A 18 -2.70 15.93 -2.03
C SER A 18 -3.79 16.78 -1.35
N GLN A 19 -4.45 17.67 -2.10
CA GLN A 19 -5.58 18.47 -1.59
C GLN A 19 -6.70 17.59 -1.02
N LYS A 20 -6.91 16.39 -1.57
CA LYS A 20 -7.86 15.41 -1.06
C LYS A 20 -7.48 14.94 0.34
N GLN A 21 -6.22 14.55 0.55
CA GLN A 21 -5.71 14.13 1.85
C GLN A 21 -5.78 15.27 2.88
N LEU A 22 -5.36 16.48 2.50
CA LEU A 22 -5.45 17.67 3.37
C LEU A 22 -6.89 17.93 3.82
N ARG A 23 -7.87 17.91 2.89
CA ARG A 23 -9.29 18.07 3.23
C ARG A 23 -9.79 17.00 4.19
N PHE A 24 -9.37 15.74 3.99
CA PHE A 24 -9.81 14.64 4.84
C PHE A 24 -9.24 14.72 6.26
N ILE A 25 -7.95 15.01 6.39
CA ILE A 25 -7.31 15.21 7.69
C ILE A 25 -7.97 16.39 8.41
N LEU A 26 -8.25 17.48 7.71
CA LEU A 26 -8.90 18.63 8.32
C LEU A 26 -10.33 18.32 8.79
N LYS A 27 -11.09 17.52 8.03
CA LYS A 27 -12.39 16.99 8.50
C LYS A 27 -12.25 16.16 9.78
N LYS A 28 -11.20 15.36 9.92
CA LYS A 28 -10.91 14.62 11.17
C LYS A 28 -10.60 15.57 12.32
N MET A 29 -9.80 16.61 12.10
CA MET A 29 -9.52 17.65 13.11
C MET A 29 -10.80 18.33 13.59
N ILE A 30 -11.72 18.65 12.68
CA ILE A 30 -13.01 19.26 13.02
C ILE A 30 -13.90 18.28 13.79
N LYS A 31 -13.99 17.02 13.35
CA LYS A 31 -14.76 15.98 14.03
C LYS A 31 -14.23 15.69 15.44
N ALA A 32 -12.92 15.81 15.65
CA ALA A 32 -12.27 15.69 16.94
C ALA A 32 -12.32 16.97 17.79
N GLU A 33 -13.05 17.99 17.34
CA GLU A 33 -13.24 19.28 18.04
C GLU A 33 -11.91 20.04 18.29
N ILE A 34 -10.88 19.78 17.48
CA ILE A 34 -9.57 20.45 17.54
C ILE A 34 -9.61 21.79 16.78
N ALA A 35 -10.46 21.87 15.77
CA ALA A 35 -10.64 23.05 14.94
C ALA A 35 -12.11 23.21 14.52
N TYR A 36 -12.50 24.41 14.09
CA TYR A 36 -13.82 24.66 13.50
C TYR A 36 -13.72 25.63 12.31
N SER A 37 -14.69 25.53 11.41
CA SER A 37 -14.84 26.42 10.26
C SER A 37 -16.28 26.93 10.24
N GLY A 38 -16.45 28.26 10.19
CA GLY A 38 -17.74 28.92 10.26
C GLY A 38 -18.15 29.28 11.68
N GLN A 39 -19.41 29.01 12.05
CA GLN A 39 -19.94 29.39 13.36
C GLN A 39 -19.35 28.53 14.48
N VAL A 40 -19.02 29.17 15.60
CA VAL A 40 -18.50 28.50 16.80
C VAL A 40 -19.53 27.46 17.28
N PRO A 41 -19.17 26.17 17.37
CA PRO A 41 -20.09 25.16 17.86
C PRO A 41 -20.52 25.47 19.31
N ILE A 42 -21.81 25.32 19.60
CA ILE A 42 -22.44 25.73 20.88
C ILE A 42 -21.82 25.03 22.10
N GLN A 43 -21.20 23.86 21.90
CA GLN A 43 -20.60 23.02 22.96
C GLN A 43 -19.10 23.23 23.15
N LEU A 44 -18.44 24.00 22.28
CA LEU A 44 -17.00 24.23 22.35
C LEU A 44 -16.69 25.42 23.25
N SER A 45 -15.89 25.21 24.30
CA SER A 45 -15.24 26.34 24.96
C SER A 45 -14.32 27.02 23.93
N LYS A 46 -14.46 28.34 23.76
CA LYS A 46 -13.66 29.13 22.82
C LYS A 46 -12.14 29.03 23.04
N GLU A 47 -11.70 28.43 24.15
CA GLU A 47 -10.31 28.38 24.59
C GLU A 47 -9.55 27.15 24.07
N GLU A 48 -10.22 26.09 23.57
CA GLU A 48 -9.53 24.84 23.16
C GLU A 48 -9.47 24.59 21.64
N ALA A 49 -10.46 25.04 20.84
CA ALA A 49 -10.51 24.77 19.41
C ALA A 49 -10.08 25.96 18.54
N MET A 50 -9.34 25.67 17.47
CA MET A 50 -8.83 26.70 16.56
C MET A 50 -9.83 27.09 15.47
N ASP A 51 -10.01 28.40 15.27
CA ASP A 51 -10.72 28.94 14.09
C ASP A 51 -9.83 28.82 12.84
N ILE A 52 -10.39 28.20 11.81
CA ILE A 52 -9.77 28.01 10.49
C ILE A 52 -10.66 28.48 9.33
N THR A 53 -11.71 29.27 9.61
CA THR A 53 -12.78 29.62 8.66
C THR A 53 -12.27 30.14 7.32
N ASP A 54 -11.26 31.01 7.33
CA ASP A 54 -10.71 31.66 6.13
C ASP A 54 -9.35 31.09 5.71
N MET A 55 -8.94 29.94 6.26
CA MET A 55 -7.65 29.33 5.97
C MET A 55 -7.77 28.29 4.86
N VAL A 56 -6.84 28.31 3.90
CA VAL A 56 -6.66 27.17 3.00
C VAL A 56 -6.21 25.94 3.79
N ASN A 57 -6.63 24.75 3.35
CA ASN A 57 -6.47 23.50 4.13
C ASN A 57 -5.03 23.26 4.60
N GLU A 58 -4.03 23.53 3.77
CA GLU A 58 -2.62 23.37 4.13
C GLU A 58 -2.24 24.31 5.29
N LEU A 59 -2.54 25.61 5.20
CA LEU A 59 -2.20 26.58 6.24
C LEU A 59 -2.94 26.28 7.55
N ALA A 60 -4.20 25.86 7.47
CA ALA A 60 -4.98 25.42 8.62
C ALA A 60 -4.28 24.26 9.35
N LEU A 61 -3.88 23.22 8.62
CA LEU A 61 -3.20 22.06 9.19
C LEU A 61 -1.80 22.41 9.73
N LEU A 62 -1.04 23.26 9.05
CA LEU A 62 0.27 23.73 9.53
C LEU A 62 0.15 24.47 10.86
N LYS A 63 -0.88 25.31 11.02
CA LYS A 63 -1.20 26.00 12.27
C LYS A 63 -1.58 25.01 13.36
N ILE A 64 -2.49 24.07 13.06
CA ILE A 64 -2.95 23.04 14.00
C ILE A 64 -1.78 22.22 14.54
N LEU A 65 -0.89 21.74 13.67
CA LEU A 65 0.29 20.96 14.07
C LEU A 65 1.25 21.76 14.95
N LYS A 66 1.36 23.07 14.75
CA LYS A 66 2.23 23.95 15.53
C LYS A 66 1.68 24.24 16.92
N GLU A 67 0.37 24.44 17.03
CA GLU A 67 -0.26 25.00 18.22
C GLU A 67 -1.01 23.97 19.07
N SER A 68 -1.31 22.78 18.54
CA SER A 68 -2.11 21.77 19.24
C SER A 68 -1.47 20.38 19.26
N LYS A 69 -1.08 19.93 20.46
CA LYS A 69 -0.66 18.53 20.71
C LYS A 69 -1.76 17.52 20.36
N LYS A 70 -3.03 17.85 20.64
CA LYS A 70 -4.18 17.02 20.23
C LYS A 70 -4.24 16.91 18.69
N GLY A 71 -4.00 18.02 17.99
CA GLY A 71 -3.88 18.06 16.53
C GLY A 71 -2.76 17.18 15.99
N VAL A 72 -1.59 17.19 16.63
CA VAL A 72 -0.49 16.30 16.27
C VAL A 72 -0.87 14.83 16.46
N LYS A 73 -1.49 14.48 17.59
CA LYS A 73 -1.94 13.12 17.86
C LYS A 73 -2.98 12.62 16.85
N GLU A 74 -3.95 13.46 16.47
CA GLU A 74 -4.95 13.08 15.45
C GLU A 74 -4.31 12.90 14.07
N PHE A 75 -3.26 13.67 13.74
CA PHE A 75 -2.47 13.44 12.52
C PHE A 75 -1.70 12.12 12.57
N GLU A 76 -1.08 11.78 13.70
CA GLU A 76 -0.39 10.51 13.91
C GLU A 76 -1.33 9.31 13.80
N ASN A 77 -2.56 9.43 14.33
CA ASN A 77 -3.62 8.44 14.19
C ASN A 77 -4.07 8.29 12.73
N TRP A 78 -4.13 9.39 11.96
CA TRP A 78 -4.40 9.32 10.53
C TRP A 78 -3.34 8.52 9.78
N GLU A 79 -2.06 8.64 10.15
CA GLU A 79 -0.98 7.87 9.51
C GLU A 79 -1.17 6.36 9.65
N ILE A 80 -1.86 5.84 10.67
CA ILE A 80 -2.15 4.40 10.80
C ILE A 80 -3.09 3.90 9.70
N ILE A 81 -4.12 4.70 9.41
CA ILE A 81 -5.25 4.27 8.56
C ILE A 81 -5.21 4.86 7.16
N LYS A 82 -4.17 5.62 6.81
CA LYS A 82 -4.06 6.27 5.50
C LYS A 82 -3.86 5.27 4.37
N ASP A 83 -4.03 5.74 3.14
CA ASP A 83 -3.74 4.96 1.95
C ASP A 83 -2.23 4.93 1.66
N TYR A 84 -1.61 3.77 1.80
CA TYR A 84 -0.20 3.56 1.49
C TYR A 84 0.01 3.11 0.06
N LYS A 85 1.15 3.49 -0.53
CA LYS A 85 1.52 3.10 -1.90
C LYS A 85 1.90 1.63 -2.02
N TYR A 86 2.52 1.05 -1.01
CA TYR A 86 3.01 -0.32 -1.05
C TYR A 86 2.48 -1.14 0.12
N SER A 87 2.20 -2.41 -0.16
CA SER A 87 2.07 -3.40 0.91
C SER A 87 2.57 -4.79 0.56
N ILE A 88 2.89 -5.56 1.59
CA ILE A 88 3.42 -6.92 1.47
C ILE A 88 2.72 -7.80 2.50
N PRO A 89 1.91 -8.77 2.06
CA PRO A 89 1.22 -9.69 2.96
C PRO A 89 2.09 -10.91 3.30
N PHE A 90 1.99 -11.33 4.56
CA PHE A 90 2.68 -12.47 5.15
C PHE A 90 1.73 -13.29 6.02
N GLU A 91 2.08 -14.55 6.21
CA GLU A 91 1.57 -15.42 7.25
C GLU A 91 2.60 -15.56 8.37
N ILE A 92 2.14 -16.02 9.54
CA ILE A 92 2.98 -16.48 10.63
C ILE A 92 2.41 -17.76 11.21
N ASP A 93 3.29 -18.61 11.72
CA ASP A 93 2.87 -19.76 12.53
C ASP A 93 2.24 -19.29 13.84
N ASN A 94 1.25 -20.04 14.34
CA ASN A 94 0.64 -19.82 15.66
C ASN A 94 0.13 -18.38 15.93
N TYR A 95 -0.43 -17.73 14.90
CA TYR A 95 -0.93 -16.35 14.92
C TYR A 95 -1.69 -15.99 16.21
N GLU A 96 -2.67 -16.82 16.59
CA GLU A 96 -3.56 -16.61 17.73
C GLU A 96 -2.83 -16.53 19.08
N SER A 97 -1.68 -17.17 19.19
CA SER A 97 -0.87 -17.14 20.42
C SER A 97 0.19 -16.04 20.40
N ILE A 98 0.71 -15.72 19.22
CA ILE A 98 1.84 -14.81 19.04
C ILE A 98 1.39 -13.35 19.03
N VAL A 99 0.34 -13.00 18.27
CA VAL A 99 -0.09 -11.60 18.12
C VAL A 99 -0.48 -10.98 19.46
N PRO A 100 -1.25 -11.65 20.34
CA PRO A 100 -1.53 -11.12 21.68
C PRO A 100 -0.26 -10.86 22.51
N GLN A 101 0.77 -11.69 22.38
CA GLN A 101 2.06 -11.50 23.08
C GLN A 101 2.82 -10.29 22.53
N ILE A 102 2.85 -10.11 21.20
CA ILE A 102 3.42 -8.92 20.55
C ILE A 102 2.73 -7.68 21.10
N MET A 103 1.40 -7.67 21.09
CA MET A 103 0.61 -6.53 21.54
C MET A 103 0.76 -6.28 23.04
N MET A 104 0.94 -7.31 23.87
CA MET A 104 1.21 -7.14 25.30
C MET A 104 2.58 -6.50 25.54
N ASN A 105 3.60 -6.94 24.80
CA ASN A 105 5.00 -6.52 25.00
C ASN A 105 5.38 -5.22 24.28
N SER A 106 4.54 -4.72 23.38
CA SER A 106 4.79 -3.49 22.63
C SER A 106 4.32 -2.24 23.37
N GLN A 107 4.95 -1.09 23.09
CA GLN A 107 4.68 0.18 23.79
C GLN A 107 3.43 0.86 23.24
N THR A 108 2.50 1.26 24.11
CA THR A 108 1.50 2.30 23.82
C THR A 108 2.06 3.67 24.14
N ILE A 109 1.59 4.71 23.45
CA ILE A 109 1.85 6.08 23.85
C ILE A 109 0.56 6.90 23.87
N ASP A 110 0.36 7.63 24.97
CA ASP A 110 -0.78 8.54 25.15
C ASP A 110 -0.46 9.97 24.67
N THR A 111 0.82 10.25 24.43
CA THR A 111 1.32 11.53 23.92
C THR A 111 1.63 11.42 22.42
N THR A 112 2.53 12.26 21.93
CA THR A 112 2.99 12.33 20.55
C THR A 112 4.19 11.39 20.30
N GLU A 113 4.51 11.13 19.03
CA GLU A 113 5.52 10.16 18.58
C GLU A 113 6.95 10.73 18.47
N GLU A 114 7.24 11.90 19.06
CA GLU A 114 8.53 12.60 18.91
C GLU A 114 9.72 11.81 19.46
N ASN A 115 9.47 10.99 20.48
CA ASN A 115 10.50 10.16 21.13
C ASN A 115 10.68 8.80 20.46
N HIS A 116 9.79 8.45 19.53
CA HIS A 116 9.78 7.20 18.76
C HIS A 116 10.09 7.44 17.28
N THR A 117 10.34 8.69 16.89
CA THR A 117 10.69 9.05 15.52
C THR A 117 12.22 9.18 15.39
N HIS A 118 12.83 8.29 14.62
CA HIS A 118 14.30 8.13 14.55
C HIS A 118 14.81 8.05 13.10
N LYS A 119 16.09 8.36 12.87
CA LYS A 119 16.72 8.18 11.54
C LYS A 119 16.90 6.70 11.18
N GLU A 120 17.11 5.87 12.20
CA GLU A 120 17.27 4.43 12.11
C GLU A 120 16.05 3.72 12.70
N LEU A 121 16.04 2.39 12.69
CA LEU A 121 14.94 1.63 13.26
C LEU A 121 14.87 1.85 14.78
N GLY A 122 13.74 2.39 15.25
CA GLY A 122 13.41 2.49 16.67
C GLY A 122 12.39 1.44 17.11
N ASP A 123 11.97 1.53 18.37
CA ASP A 123 10.91 0.67 18.91
C ASP A 123 9.56 0.99 18.26
N PRO A 124 8.77 -0.03 17.87
CA PRO A 124 7.45 0.21 17.32
C PRO A 124 6.45 0.63 18.40
N ILE A 125 5.50 1.47 17.99
CA ILE A 125 4.35 1.84 18.81
C ILE A 125 3.17 0.95 18.43
N LYS A 126 2.47 0.40 19.42
CA LYS A 126 1.27 -0.39 19.20
C LYS A 126 0.02 0.47 19.14
N TYR A 127 -0.91 0.07 18.26
CA TYR A 127 -2.26 0.63 18.16
C TYR A 127 -3.26 -0.50 17.96
N THR A 128 -4.49 -0.28 18.42
CA THR A 128 -5.62 -1.19 18.16
C THR A 128 -6.79 -0.33 17.69
N ILE A 129 -7.35 -0.68 16.52
CA ILE A 129 -8.49 0.00 15.92
C ILE A 129 -9.47 -1.08 15.47
N ASP A 130 -10.67 -1.07 16.04
CA ASP A 130 -11.70 -2.07 15.80
C ASP A 130 -11.19 -3.51 16.03
N ASP A 131 -11.20 -4.36 15.00
CA ASP A 131 -10.72 -5.75 15.03
C ASP A 131 -9.28 -5.91 14.53
N MET A 132 -8.55 -4.81 14.32
CA MET A 132 -7.17 -4.82 13.82
C MET A 132 -6.19 -4.28 14.85
N ASP A 133 -5.05 -4.97 14.92
CA ASP A 133 -3.89 -4.53 15.70
C ASP A 133 -2.82 -4.01 14.75
N PHE A 134 -1.99 -3.10 15.26
CA PHE A 134 -0.97 -2.42 14.47
C PHE A 134 0.32 -2.23 15.26
N LEU A 135 1.44 -2.31 14.55
CA LEU A 135 2.72 -1.76 14.98
C LEU A 135 3.16 -0.67 14.01
N LYS A 136 3.58 0.48 14.52
CA LYS A 136 4.06 1.61 13.71
C LYS A 136 5.51 1.92 14.04
N TYR A 137 6.37 1.88 13.02
CA TYR A 137 7.74 2.37 13.08
C TYR A 137 7.78 3.77 12.46
N CYS A 138 8.40 4.73 13.15
CA CYS A 138 8.46 6.12 12.72
C CYS A 138 9.88 6.52 12.33
N PHE A 139 10.12 6.73 11.05
CA PHE A 139 11.41 7.20 10.55
C PHE A 139 11.41 8.72 10.36
N SER A 140 12.55 9.36 10.60
CA SER A 140 12.85 10.75 10.22
C SER A 140 13.92 10.77 9.14
N PHE A 141 13.58 11.27 7.96
CA PHE A 141 14.54 11.50 6.88
C PHE A 141 14.75 12.98 6.63
N SER A 142 15.99 13.37 6.37
CA SER A 142 16.31 14.67 5.80
C SER A 142 17.10 14.51 4.51
N ALA A 143 16.88 15.42 3.57
CA ALA A 143 17.57 15.43 2.29
C ALA A 143 17.74 16.87 1.81
N TYR A 144 18.87 17.15 1.17
CA TYR A 144 19.10 18.46 0.57
C TYR A 144 18.49 18.52 -0.84
N ASN A 145 17.58 19.47 -1.07
CA ASN A 145 17.03 19.72 -2.40
C ASN A 145 17.96 20.68 -3.15
N SER A 146 18.67 20.15 -4.15
CA SER A 146 19.63 20.91 -4.97
C SER A 146 18.98 22.01 -5.81
N THR A 147 17.70 21.89 -6.15
CA THR A 147 16.95 22.89 -6.92
C THR A 147 16.55 24.08 -6.06
N THR A 148 16.03 23.84 -4.85
CA THR A 148 15.58 24.92 -3.96
C THR A 148 16.66 25.42 -3.02
N GLY A 149 17.79 24.72 -2.92
CA GLY A 149 18.88 25.01 -2.01
C GLY A 149 18.53 24.84 -0.52
N LYS A 150 17.46 24.09 -0.22
CA LYS A 150 16.89 23.95 1.14
C LYS A 150 16.91 22.49 1.58
N GLU A 151 17.08 22.29 2.88
CA GLU A 151 16.84 20.99 3.50
C GLU A 151 15.34 20.69 3.49
N GLU A 152 14.99 19.49 3.05
CA GLU A 152 13.67 18.92 3.18
C GLU A 152 13.66 17.86 4.28
N LEU A 153 12.68 17.95 5.16
CA LEU A 153 12.43 16.98 6.22
C LEU A 153 11.24 16.10 5.85
N LEU A 154 11.21 14.88 6.36
CA LEU A 154 10.11 13.95 6.14
C LEU A 154 10.00 12.96 7.30
N LYS A 155 8.83 12.92 7.93
CA LYS A 155 8.44 11.80 8.77
C LYS A 155 7.87 10.71 7.87
N TYR A 156 8.33 9.49 8.06
CA TYR A 156 7.99 8.36 7.23
C TYR A 156 7.55 7.17 8.09
N PRO A 157 6.23 6.96 8.25
CA PRO A 157 5.69 5.84 9.00
C PRO A 157 5.71 4.55 8.16
N VAL A 158 6.11 3.45 8.78
CA VAL A 158 5.90 2.08 8.29
C VAL A 158 4.95 1.39 9.25
N VAL A 159 3.86 0.84 8.73
CA VAL A 159 2.80 0.25 9.54
C VAL A 159 2.74 -1.25 9.26
N ILE A 160 2.79 -2.05 10.31
CA ILE A 160 2.52 -3.48 10.28
C ILE A 160 1.09 -3.66 10.77
N VAL A 161 0.24 -4.23 9.93
CA VAL A 161 -1.17 -4.49 10.23
C VAL A 161 -1.34 -5.97 10.52
N PHE A 162 -1.97 -6.27 11.65
CA PHE A 162 -2.38 -7.60 12.05
C PHE A 162 -3.87 -7.73 11.78
N HIS A 163 -4.20 -8.37 10.66
CA HIS A 163 -5.59 -8.63 10.27
C HIS A 163 -6.13 -9.83 11.05
N ASN A 164 -6.58 -9.59 12.28
CA ASN A 164 -6.89 -10.66 13.26
C ASN A 164 -7.91 -11.69 12.74
N THR A 165 -8.94 -11.23 12.02
CA THR A 165 -10.00 -12.11 11.48
C THR A 165 -9.50 -13.09 10.41
N ILE A 166 -8.56 -12.66 9.55
CA ILE A 166 -8.05 -13.46 8.42
C ILE A 166 -6.63 -13.98 8.63
N LYS A 167 -6.03 -13.68 9.79
CA LYS A 167 -4.70 -14.15 10.23
C LYS A 167 -3.59 -13.83 9.22
N ILE A 168 -3.62 -12.61 8.69
CA ILE A 168 -2.58 -12.07 7.79
C ILE A 168 -1.84 -10.94 8.51
N ILE A 169 -0.53 -10.88 8.32
CA ILE A 169 0.29 -9.72 8.67
C ILE A 169 0.62 -8.96 7.39
N GLU A 170 0.45 -7.64 7.38
CA GLU A 170 0.73 -6.81 6.21
C GLU A 170 1.67 -5.67 6.57
N ILE A 171 2.80 -5.56 5.88
CA ILE A 171 3.70 -4.41 6.00
C ILE A 171 3.27 -3.36 4.98
N ARG A 172 2.97 -2.13 5.43
CA ARG A 172 2.51 -0.99 4.62
C ARG A 172 3.50 0.18 4.70
N PHE A 173 3.84 0.76 3.55
CA PHE A 173 4.74 1.91 3.47
C PHE A 173 4.57 2.70 2.17
N ASP A 174 5.06 3.94 2.14
CA ASP A 174 4.83 4.89 1.04
C ASP A 174 6.02 5.03 0.09
N THR A 175 5.86 5.81 -0.97
CA THR A 175 7.01 6.19 -1.79
C THR A 175 7.87 7.25 -1.11
N LEU A 176 9.18 7.08 -1.20
CA LEU A 176 10.18 8.11 -0.93
C LEU A 176 10.77 8.66 -2.23
N LEU A 177 10.99 9.97 -2.27
CA LEU A 177 11.78 10.59 -3.33
C LEU A 177 13.24 10.14 -3.23
N MET A 178 13.93 10.07 -4.37
CA MET A 178 15.32 9.57 -4.45
C MET A 178 16.31 10.24 -3.48
N PRO A 179 16.26 11.56 -3.24
CA PRO A 179 17.15 12.20 -2.28
C PRO A 179 17.05 11.61 -0.86
N PHE A 180 15.86 11.24 -0.39
CA PHE A 180 15.68 10.62 0.93
C PHE A 180 16.19 9.17 1.00
N LYS A 181 16.37 8.53 -0.15
CA LYS A 181 16.91 7.16 -0.25
C LYS A 181 18.42 7.13 -0.36
N ASN A 182 19.09 8.29 -0.36
CA ASN A 182 20.51 8.41 -0.72
C ASN A 182 20.82 7.74 -2.07
N ASN A 183 19.91 7.85 -3.04
CA ASN A 183 19.99 7.19 -4.36
C ASN A 183 20.15 5.65 -4.29
N ASN A 184 19.74 5.00 -3.21
CA ASN A 184 19.78 3.55 -3.08
C ASN A 184 18.56 2.91 -3.78
N PRO A 185 18.73 2.18 -4.90
CA PRO A 185 17.63 1.51 -5.58
C PRO A 185 17.03 0.35 -4.77
N LEU A 186 17.80 -0.23 -3.84
CA LEU A 186 17.39 -1.33 -2.96
C LEU A 186 16.77 -0.83 -1.64
N PHE A 187 16.46 0.46 -1.53
CA PHE A 187 15.97 1.04 -0.28
C PHE A 187 14.77 0.27 0.30
N TYR A 188 13.74 -0.03 -0.51
CA TYR A 188 12.53 -0.68 0.01
C TYR A 188 12.76 -2.15 0.36
N SER A 189 13.56 -2.91 -0.40
CA SER A 189 13.88 -4.29 -0.02
C SER A 189 14.71 -4.33 1.25
N ASN A 190 15.65 -3.39 1.43
CA ASN A 190 16.40 -3.24 2.67
C ASN A 190 15.50 -2.84 3.85
N LEU A 191 14.53 -1.95 3.64
CA LEU A 191 13.54 -1.58 4.65
C LEU A 191 12.72 -2.80 5.11
N VAL A 192 12.23 -3.59 4.18
CA VAL A 192 11.45 -4.80 4.50
C VAL A 192 12.31 -5.84 5.23
N LYS A 193 13.56 -6.04 4.80
CA LYS A 193 14.53 -6.88 5.53
C LYS A 193 14.74 -6.40 6.96
N LEU A 194 14.95 -5.10 7.14
CA LEU A 194 15.15 -4.50 8.45
C LEU A 194 13.95 -4.75 9.38
N ILE A 195 12.73 -4.56 8.87
CA ILE A 195 11.50 -4.84 9.63
C ILE A 195 11.34 -6.33 9.93
N ARG A 196 11.58 -7.22 8.96
CA ARG A 196 11.52 -8.69 9.17
C ARG A 196 12.51 -9.13 10.25
N SER A 197 13.73 -8.60 10.23
CA SER A 197 14.76 -8.91 11.23
C SER A 197 14.34 -8.43 12.62
N ASP A 198 13.86 -7.20 12.79
CA ASP A 198 13.41 -6.72 14.11
C ASP A 198 12.24 -7.53 14.64
N LEU A 199 11.25 -7.86 13.80
CA LEU A 199 10.15 -8.72 14.21
C LEU A 199 10.64 -10.09 14.68
N LYS A 200 11.61 -10.68 13.97
CA LYS A 200 12.22 -11.95 14.36
C LYS A 200 13.01 -11.84 15.66
N ASP A 201 13.86 -10.83 15.79
CA ASP A 201 14.77 -10.71 16.94
C ASP A 201 14.02 -10.30 18.21
N ARG A 202 13.01 -9.43 18.08
CA ARG A 202 12.24 -8.87 19.20
C ARG A 202 11.10 -9.77 19.65
N PHE A 203 10.42 -10.42 18.71
CA PHE A 203 9.20 -11.18 19.00
C PHE A 203 9.31 -12.67 18.64
N ASN A 204 10.46 -13.12 18.13
CA ASN A 204 10.68 -14.50 17.71
C ASN A 204 9.67 -14.99 16.64
N ILE A 205 9.28 -14.09 15.72
CA ILE A 205 8.36 -14.44 14.63
C ILE A 205 9.08 -14.56 13.29
N THR A 206 8.67 -15.53 12.48
CA THR A 206 9.15 -15.67 11.10
C THR A 206 8.01 -15.36 10.16
N LEU A 207 8.15 -14.28 9.38
CA LEU A 207 7.19 -13.89 8.36
C LEU A 207 7.34 -14.80 7.13
N ILE A 208 6.28 -15.56 6.83
CA ILE A 208 6.16 -16.46 5.69
C ILE A 208 5.48 -15.69 4.55
N PRO A 209 6.16 -15.45 3.41
CA PRO A 209 5.56 -14.73 2.29
C PRO A 209 4.36 -15.47 1.71
N ILE A 210 3.30 -14.73 1.37
CA ILE A 210 2.20 -15.26 0.59
C ILE A 210 2.55 -15.12 -0.89
N ASP A 211 2.57 -16.23 -1.63
CA ASP A 211 2.65 -16.19 -3.08
C ASP A 211 1.33 -15.65 -3.65
N LEU A 212 1.42 -14.61 -4.47
CA LEU A 212 0.26 -13.94 -5.06
C LEU A 212 -0.02 -14.38 -6.50
N MET A 213 0.76 -15.30 -7.06
CA MET A 213 0.56 -15.81 -8.42
C MET A 213 -0.82 -16.45 -8.64
N PHE A 214 -1.46 -16.99 -7.59
CA PHE A 214 -2.82 -17.51 -7.72
C PHE A 214 -3.83 -16.44 -8.16
N LEU A 215 -3.60 -15.15 -7.84
CA LEU A 215 -4.47 -14.07 -8.29
C LEU A 215 -4.40 -13.87 -9.80
N HIS A 216 -3.24 -14.10 -10.42
CA HIS A 216 -3.08 -14.06 -11.87
C HIS A 216 -3.95 -15.12 -12.54
N GLY A 217 -3.93 -16.36 -12.03
CA GLY A 217 -4.80 -17.44 -12.49
C GLY A 217 -6.29 -17.11 -12.35
N ILE A 218 -6.71 -16.62 -11.17
CA ILE A 218 -8.11 -16.23 -10.94
C ILE A 218 -8.56 -15.13 -11.91
N ALA A 219 -7.70 -14.14 -12.18
CA ALA A 219 -8.03 -13.02 -13.06
C ALA A 219 -8.20 -13.40 -14.53
N LYS A 220 -7.68 -14.57 -14.95
CA LYS A 220 -7.94 -15.12 -16.29
C LYS A 220 -9.35 -15.70 -16.43
N GLU A 221 -9.91 -16.24 -15.34
CA GLU A 221 -11.19 -16.97 -15.36
C GLU A 221 -12.37 -16.13 -14.83
N ASN A 222 -12.12 -15.26 -13.85
CA ASN A 222 -13.16 -14.59 -13.08
C ASN A 222 -13.54 -13.22 -13.67
N LYS A 223 -14.84 -13.00 -13.91
CA LYS A 223 -15.34 -11.72 -14.43
C LYS A 223 -15.18 -10.54 -13.48
N SER A 224 -15.13 -10.75 -12.15
CA SER A 224 -15.08 -9.64 -11.17
C SER A 224 -13.67 -9.09 -10.92
N LEU A 225 -12.62 -9.84 -11.31
CA LEU A 225 -11.22 -9.45 -11.18
C LEU A 225 -10.59 -9.46 -12.56
N LYS A 226 -10.26 -8.28 -13.09
CA LYS A 226 -9.68 -8.15 -14.43
C LYS A 226 -8.16 -8.13 -14.37
N LEU A 227 -7.53 -8.89 -15.25
CA LEU A 227 -6.11 -8.79 -15.54
C LEU A 227 -5.89 -7.70 -16.60
N ILE A 228 -5.34 -6.56 -16.20
CA ILE A 228 -5.25 -5.36 -17.05
C ILE A 228 -3.84 -5.04 -17.55
N GLY A 229 -2.85 -5.78 -17.07
CA GLY A 229 -1.49 -5.69 -17.59
C GLY A 229 -0.62 -6.79 -17.02
N GLN A 230 0.45 -7.14 -17.73
CA GLN A 230 1.44 -8.11 -17.28
C GLN A 230 2.76 -7.95 -18.03
N SER A 231 3.85 -8.31 -17.35
CA SER A 231 5.14 -8.60 -17.99
C SER A 231 5.33 -10.11 -18.04
N MET A 232 5.91 -10.58 -19.14
CA MET A 232 6.20 -11.98 -19.38
C MET A 232 7.68 -12.11 -19.78
N ASN A 233 8.40 -13.00 -19.12
CA ASN A 233 9.65 -13.53 -19.62
C ASN A 233 9.34 -14.88 -20.26
N LEU A 234 9.49 -14.94 -21.58
CA LEU A 234 9.18 -16.13 -22.37
C LEU A 234 10.30 -17.15 -22.22
N SER A 235 9.95 -18.44 -22.29
CA SER A 235 10.91 -19.56 -22.30
C SER A 235 11.93 -19.47 -23.45
N SER A 236 11.57 -18.81 -24.55
CA SER A 236 12.45 -18.50 -25.69
C SER A 236 13.53 -17.43 -25.39
N GLY A 237 13.51 -16.83 -24.20
CA GLY A 237 14.40 -15.74 -23.79
C GLY A 237 13.90 -14.34 -24.17
N GLY A 238 12.73 -14.26 -24.83
CA GLY A 238 12.07 -12.98 -25.12
C GLY A 238 11.41 -12.35 -23.89
N ARG A 239 11.20 -11.04 -23.93
CA ARG A 239 10.41 -10.31 -22.93
C ARG A 239 9.29 -9.55 -23.61
N ALA A 240 8.08 -9.65 -23.07
CA ALA A 240 6.91 -8.93 -23.54
C ALA A 240 6.20 -8.24 -22.37
N GLU A 241 5.64 -7.05 -22.64
CA GLU A 241 4.75 -6.36 -21.70
C GLU A 241 3.44 -6.09 -22.41
N LEU A 242 2.34 -6.54 -21.80
CA LEU A 242 0.99 -6.37 -22.29
C LEU A 242 0.25 -5.48 -21.31
N SER A 243 -0.55 -4.57 -21.84
CA SER A 243 -1.43 -3.71 -21.04
C SER A 243 -2.65 -3.39 -21.88
N VAL A 244 -3.80 -3.30 -21.24
CA VAL A 244 -4.99 -2.86 -21.95
C VAL A 244 -4.92 -1.38 -22.26
N GLY A 245 -5.32 -1.04 -23.49
CA GLY A 245 -5.57 0.33 -23.88
C GLY A 245 -6.93 0.82 -23.41
N ASN A 246 -7.50 1.80 -24.12
CA ASN A 246 -8.85 2.29 -23.85
C ASN A 246 -9.92 1.37 -24.48
N ASN A 247 -10.00 0.10 -24.07
CA ASN A 247 -11.13 -0.76 -24.38
C ASN A 247 -12.01 -0.96 -23.14
N GLU A 248 -13.33 -1.06 -23.34
CA GLU A 248 -14.27 -1.22 -22.21
C GLU A 248 -14.20 -2.62 -21.60
N ASP A 249 -13.76 -3.60 -22.38
CA ASP A 249 -13.78 -5.03 -22.00
C ASP A 249 -12.51 -5.50 -21.27
N TYR A 250 -11.49 -4.65 -21.15
CA TYR A 250 -10.22 -4.96 -20.49
C TYR A 250 -9.52 -6.23 -21.04
N ILE A 251 -9.66 -6.51 -22.34
CA ILE A 251 -9.05 -7.69 -23.00
C ILE A 251 -7.57 -7.43 -23.29
N LEU A 252 -6.68 -8.26 -22.73
CA LEU A 252 -5.25 -8.21 -23.04
C LEU A 252 -4.99 -8.52 -24.53
N PRO A 253 -4.19 -7.70 -25.23
CA PRO A 253 -3.96 -7.86 -26.67
C PRO A 253 -3.11 -9.09 -27.01
N PHE A 254 -3.21 -9.53 -28.28
CA PHE A 254 -2.45 -10.61 -28.91
C PHE A 254 -2.74 -12.04 -28.46
N ILE A 255 -2.88 -12.32 -27.16
CA ILE A 255 -3.15 -13.71 -26.70
C ILE A 255 -4.63 -14.06 -26.84
N GLY A 256 -5.52 -13.23 -26.29
CA GLY A 256 -6.97 -13.44 -26.44
C GLY A 256 -7.41 -13.38 -27.91
N GLU A 257 -6.90 -12.41 -28.65
CA GLU A 257 -7.18 -12.25 -30.08
C GLU A 257 -6.73 -13.48 -30.90
N LEU A 258 -5.56 -14.06 -30.61
CA LEU A 258 -5.09 -15.26 -31.30
C LEU A 258 -5.94 -16.49 -30.92
N VAL A 259 -6.35 -16.62 -29.65
CA VAL A 259 -7.26 -17.67 -29.21
C VAL A 259 -8.60 -17.58 -29.95
N ASP A 260 -9.13 -16.37 -30.12
CA ASP A 260 -10.39 -16.15 -30.82
C ASP A 260 -10.24 -16.44 -32.32
N ILE A 261 -9.14 -16.01 -32.97
CA ILE A 261 -8.84 -16.37 -34.37
C ILE A 261 -8.76 -17.89 -34.56
N ILE A 262 -8.10 -18.62 -33.65
CA ILE A 262 -8.00 -20.08 -33.73
C ILE A 262 -9.38 -20.73 -33.60
N LYS A 263 -10.25 -20.20 -32.73
CA LYS A 263 -11.62 -20.70 -32.57
C LYS A 263 -12.47 -20.42 -33.80
N ASP A 264 -12.43 -19.20 -34.33
CA ASP A 264 -13.24 -18.76 -35.47
C ASP A 264 -12.87 -19.51 -36.76
N HIS A 265 -11.61 -19.94 -36.87
CA HIS A 265 -11.09 -20.68 -38.03
C HIS A 265 -10.81 -22.17 -37.76
N ALA A 266 -11.42 -22.74 -36.72
CA ALA A 266 -11.13 -24.11 -36.28
C ALA A 266 -11.33 -25.17 -37.38
N ASP A 267 -12.36 -25.04 -38.21
CA ASP A 267 -12.65 -26.02 -39.28
C ASP A 267 -11.62 -25.96 -40.43
N ASP A 268 -11.01 -24.80 -40.67
CA ASP A 268 -9.94 -24.65 -41.65
C ASP A 268 -8.60 -25.13 -41.08
N LEU A 269 -8.32 -24.84 -39.80
CA LEU A 269 -7.11 -25.28 -39.11
C LEU A 269 -7.03 -26.80 -38.99
N ARG A 270 -8.15 -27.50 -38.80
CA ARG A 270 -8.21 -28.98 -38.79
C ARG A 270 -7.70 -29.63 -40.09
N LYS A 271 -7.67 -28.89 -41.20
CA LYS A 271 -7.11 -29.37 -42.48
C LYS A 271 -5.58 -29.34 -42.48
N TYR A 272 -4.96 -28.63 -41.54
CA TYR A 272 -3.52 -28.47 -41.38
C TYR A 272 -3.10 -28.72 -39.92
N PRO A 273 -3.08 -29.99 -39.46
CA PRO A 273 -2.84 -30.33 -38.06
C PRO A 273 -1.53 -29.76 -37.49
N ASP A 274 -0.45 -29.78 -38.29
CA ASP A 274 0.84 -29.23 -37.86
C ASP A 274 0.78 -27.72 -37.55
N LEU A 275 -0.04 -26.97 -38.30
CA LEU A 275 -0.25 -25.54 -38.05
C LEU A 275 -1.13 -25.32 -36.81
N GLU A 276 -2.19 -26.11 -36.66
CA GLU A 276 -3.06 -26.06 -35.48
C GLU A 276 -2.26 -26.35 -34.20
N ASP A 277 -1.41 -27.38 -34.24
CA ASP A 277 -0.54 -27.77 -33.13
C ASP A 277 0.52 -26.70 -32.85
N ALA A 278 1.15 -26.12 -33.88
CA ALA A 278 2.12 -25.04 -33.70
C ALA A 278 1.50 -23.81 -33.02
N LEU A 279 0.28 -23.41 -33.41
CA LEU A 279 -0.43 -22.28 -32.81
C LEU A 279 -0.85 -22.56 -31.36
N LYS A 280 -1.35 -23.77 -31.07
CA LYS A 280 -1.69 -24.18 -29.70
C LYS A 280 -0.46 -24.27 -28.80
N ASN A 281 0.63 -24.83 -29.32
CA ASN A 281 1.91 -24.91 -28.60
C ASN A 281 2.45 -23.51 -28.31
N PHE A 282 2.36 -22.58 -29.27
CA PHE A 282 2.76 -21.19 -29.05
C PHE A 282 1.96 -20.52 -27.92
N ILE A 283 0.64 -20.72 -27.87
CA ILE A 283 -0.21 -20.21 -26.77
C ILE A 283 0.20 -20.86 -25.45
N TYR A 284 0.36 -22.19 -25.43
CA TYR A 284 0.75 -22.92 -24.24
C TYR A 284 2.11 -22.47 -23.68
N GLU A 285 3.12 -22.29 -24.55
CA GLU A 285 4.44 -21.78 -24.15
C GLU A 285 4.34 -20.40 -23.48
N ILE A 286 3.48 -19.52 -24.01
CA ILE A 286 3.28 -18.19 -23.44
C ILE A 286 2.51 -18.27 -22.13
N GLU A 287 1.42 -19.03 -22.07
CA GLU A 287 0.53 -19.00 -20.91
C GLU A 287 1.06 -19.78 -19.71
N GLU A 288 1.67 -20.95 -19.97
CA GLU A 288 2.03 -21.94 -18.94
C GLU A 288 3.54 -22.00 -18.66
N MET A 289 4.39 -21.58 -19.61
CA MET A 289 5.84 -21.65 -19.46
C MET A 289 6.52 -20.28 -19.29
N SER A 290 5.76 -19.18 -19.30
CA SER A 290 6.29 -17.85 -19.02
C SER A 290 6.36 -17.56 -17.53
N ASP A 291 7.43 -16.89 -17.12
CA ASP A 291 7.49 -16.24 -15.82
C ASP A 291 6.82 -14.87 -15.90
N TYR A 292 6.12 -14.47 -14.84
CA TYR A 292 5.43 -13.18 -14.76
C TYR A 292 6.08 -12.28 -13.68
N PRO A 293 7.08 -11.44 -14.04
CA PRO A 293 7.72 -10.53 -13.09
C PRO A 293 6.76 -9.56 -12.41
N TRP A 294 5.70 -9.17 -13.12
CA TRP A 294 4.62 -8.38 -12.55
C TRP A 294 3.34 -8.56 -13.35
N PHE A 295 2.21 -8.32 -12.68
CA PHE A 295 0.89 -8.23 -13.30
C PHE A 295 0.03 -7.18 -12.60
N GLU A 296 -0.98 -6.67 -13.29
CA GLU A 296 -1.89 -5.64 -12.82
C GLU A 296 -3.32 -6.14 -12.79
N LEU A 297 -3.98 -5.86 -11.68
CA LEU A 297 -5.32 -6.31 -11.38
C LEU A 297 -6.25 -5.12 -11.16
N LEU A 298 -7.48 -5.25 -11.64
CA LEU A 298 -8.55 -4.29 -11.46
C LEU A 298 -9.79 -5.00 -10.91
N TRP A 299 -10.23 -4.60 -9.72
CA TRP A 299 -11.58 -4.90 -9.26
C TRP A 299 -12.50 -3.76 -9.70
N GLU A 300 -13.45 -4.10 -10.56
CA GLU A 300 -14.44 -3.14 -11.04
C GLU A 300 -15.44 -2.79 -9.94
N ASN A 301 -15.87 -1.54 -9.95
CA ASN A 301 -16.96 -1.06 -9.12
C ASN A 301 -18.01 -0.40 -10.03
N GLU A 302 -19.28 -0.41 -9.64
CA GLU A 302 -20.36 0.29 -10.37
C GLU A 302 -19.96 1.73 -10.70
N THR A 303 -19.25 2.38 -9.78
CA THR A 303 -18.59 3.66 -10.04
C THR A 303 -17.14 3.44 -10.43
N LYS A 304 -16.78 3.60 -11.71
CA LYS A 304 -15.40 3.41 -12.24
C LYS A 304 -14.31 4.12 -11.41
N THR A 305 -14.60 5.30 -10.85
CA THR A 305 -13.64 6.06 -10.02
C THR A 305 -13.37 5.45 -8.65
N ARG A 306 -14.16 4.44 -8.25
CA ARG A 306 -14.00 3.62 -7.04
C ARG A 306 -13.42 2.23 -7.34
N SER A 307 -13.08 1.93 -8.60
CA SER A 307 -12.38 0.69 -8.93
C SER A 307 -11.03 0.61 -8.21
N ILE A 308 -10.62 -0.61 -7.87
CA ILE A 308 -9.38 -0.86 -7.14
C ILE A 308 -8.36 -1.42 -8.11
N HIS A 309 -7.29 -0.66 -8.35
CA HIS A 309 -6.19 -1.05 -9.22
C HIS A 309 -4.91 -1.29 -8.41
N VAL A 310 -4.30 -2.44 -8.62
CA VAL A 310 -3.00 -2.80 -8.03
C VAL A 310 -2.07 -3.40 -9.07
N LYS A 311 -0.77 -3.23 -8.84
CA LYS A 311 0.29 -3.97 -9.52
C LYS A 311 0.95 -4.90 -8.52
N VAL A 312 1.02 -6.19 -8.83
CA VAL A 312 1.77 -7.18 -8.07
C VAL A 312 3.12 -7.35 -8.74
N VAL A 313 4.21 -7.13 -8.01
CA VAL A 313 5.58 -7.43 -8.45
C VAL A 313 6.03 -8.69 -7.75
N THR A 314 6.27 -9.73 -8.52
CA THR A 314 6.72 -11.03 -8.00
C THR A 314 8.21 -10.96 -7.72
N ARG A 315 8.66 -11.68 -6.68
CA ARG A 315 10.07 -11.76 -6.27
C ARG A 315 10.76 -10.39 -6.24
N TYR A 316 10.13 -9.42 -5.58
CA TYR A 316 10.54 -8.01 -5.65
C TYR A 316 12.01 -7.84 -5.25
N MET A 317 12.84 -7.31 -6.14
CA MET A 317 14.31 -7.18 -5.93
C MET A 317 15.00 -8.52 -5.59
N ASN A 318 14.53 -9.62 -6.18
CA ASN A 318 14.99 -11.00 -5.94
C ASN A 318 14.72 -11.52 -4.52
N GLU A 319 13.79 -10.89 -3.78
CA GLU A 319 13.31 -11.40 -2.50
C GLU A 319 12.28 -12.52 -2.67
N ASP A 320 11.96 -13.20 -1.58
CA ASP A 320 11.01 -14.31 -1.48
C ASP A 320 9.53 -13.86 -1.47
N TYR A 321 9.26 -12.56 -1.41
CA TYR A 321 7.91 -12.00 -1.29
C TYR A 321 7.44 -11.24 -2.53
N CYS A 322 6.11 -11.10 -2.64
CA CYS A 322 5.47 -10.24 -3.63
C CYS A 322 5.23 -8.85 -3.07
N LEU A 323 5.56 -7.80 -3.84
CA LEU A 323 5.22 -6.42 -3.49
C LEU A 323 3.92 -6.00 -4.19
N ILE A 324 2.92 -5.58 -3.41
CA ILE A 324 1.70 -4.99 -3.93
C ILE A 324 1.89 -3.47 -4.01
N GLN A 325 1.83 -2.92 -5.22
CA GLN A 325 1.74 -1.49 -5.47
C GLN A 325 0.28 -1.09 -5.68
N HIS A 326 -0.19 -0.22 -4.81
CA HIS A 326 -1.53 0.31 -4.77
C HIS A 326 -1.63 1.58 -5.64
N TYR A 327 -2.45 1.59 -6.70
CA TYR A 327 -2.63 2.81 -7.52
C TYR A 327 -3.53 3.83 -6.86
N TYR A 328 -3.22 5.12 -7.02
CA TYR A 328 -3.95 6.20 -6.35
C TYR A 328 -5.41 6.27 -6.83
N SER A 329 -6.34 6.45 -5.89
CA SER A 329 -7.76 6.69 -6.20
C SER A 329 -8.10 8.16 -5.94
N ASN A 330 -8.82 8.77 -6.87
CA ASN A 330 -9.36 10.13 -6.67
C ASN A 330 -10.51 10.16 -5.66
N VAL A 331 -11.15 9.02 -5.35
CA VAL A 331 -12.35 8.96 -4.49
C VAL A 331 -12.06 8.29 -3.15
N LEU A 332 -11.53 7.07 -3.16
CA LEU A 332 -11.30 6.28 -1.94
C LEU A 332 -10.15 6.84 -1.11
N ILE A 333 -10.33 6.96 0.21
CA ILE A 333 -9.32 7.49 1.13
C ILE A 333 -9.20 6.61 2.36
N GLY A 334 -7.97 6.43 2.84
CA GLY A 334 -7.67 5.52 3.93
C GLY A 334 -7.51 4.07 3.49
N MET A 335 -7.65 3.16 4.44
CA MET A 335 -7.28 1.75 4.28
C MET A 335 -8.29 0.86 3.53
N GLU A 336 -9.50 1.34 3.24
CA GLU A 336 -10.59 0.55 2.59
C GLU A 336 -10.11 -0.28 1.40
N ARG A 337 -9.30 0.33 0.54
CA ARG A 337 -8.78 -0.30 -0.67
C ARG A 337 -7.74 -1.38 -0.37
N MET A 338 -6.84 -1.13 0.58
CA MET A 338 -5.82 -2.09 0.96
C MET A 338 -6.47 -3.29 1.64
N ASP A 339 -7.40 -3.04 2.56
CA ASP A 339 -8.16 -4.06 3.27
C ASP A 339 -8.97 -4.93 2.31
N HIS A 340 -9.59 -4.33 1.27
CA HIS A 340 -10.28 -5.08 0.23
C HIS A 340 -9.35 -6.09 -0.45
N VAL A 341 -8.16 -5.65 -0.87
CA VAL A 341 -7.18 -6.51 -1.56
C VAL A 341 -6.73 -7.65 -0.65
N ILE A 342 -6.44 -7.37 0.62
CA ILE A 342 -5.98 -8.38 1.58
C ILE A 342 -7.09 -9.37 1.94
N LYS A 343 -8.33 -8.90 2.10
CA LYS A 343 -9.51 -9.78 2.31
C LYS A 343 -9.74 -10.67 1.09
N TYR A 344 -9.59 -10.13 -0.11
CA TYR A 344 -9.69 -10.92 -1.34
C TYR A 344 -8.60 -12.00 -1.42
N ILE A 345 -7.35 -11.64 -1.11
CA ILE A 345 -6.23 -12.60 -1.00
C ILE A 345 -6.58 -13.72 -0.03
N SER A 346 -7.03 -13.39 1.18
CA SER A 346 -7.37 -14.41 2.17
C SER A 346 -8.52 -15.32 1.75
N SER A 347 -9.51 -14.79 1.03
CA SER A 347 -10.71 -15.55 0.64
C SER A 347 -10.47 -16.49 -0.54
N ASN A 348 -9.41 -16.24 -1.31
CA ASN A 348 -9.16 -16.95 -2.57
C ASN A 348 -7.83 -17.72 -2.59
N ARG A 349 -6.93 -17.49 -1.61
CA ARG A 349 -5.77 -18.36 -1.43
C ARG A 349 -6.25 -19.76 -1.06
N ALA A 350 -5.63 -20.79 -1.62
CA ALA A 350 -5.79 -22.13 -1.08
C ALA A 350 -5.38 -22.08 0.39
N SER A 351 -6.19 -22.62 1.30
CA SER A 351 -5.81 -22.67 2.70
C SER A 351 -4.54 -23.50 2.82
N SER A 352 -3.39 -22.85 3.07
CA SER A 352 -2.17 -23.52 3.50
C SER A 352 -2.53 -24.31 4.75
N LYS A 353 -2.59 -25.64 4.62
CA LYS A 353 -2.81 -26.57 5.72
C LYS A 353 -1.50 -26.94 6.36
#